data_AF-A0AAV3J4T4-F1
#
_entry.id   AF-A0AAV3J4T4-F1
#
_cell.length_a   1.000
_cell.length_b   1.000
_cell.length_c   1.000
_cell.angle_alpha   90.00
_cell.angle_beta   90.00
_cell.angle_gamma   90.00
#
_symmetry.space_group_name_H-M   'P 1'
#
loop_
_entity.id
_entity.type
_entity.pdbx_description
1 polymer ?
#
loop_
_entity_poly.entity_id
_entity_poly.type
_entity_poly.pdbx_seq_one_letter_code
_entity_poly.pdbx_strand_id
1 'polypeptide(L)'
;MACYATEFEEFAVKDIYAGKAFDDRLACFVMGELMKRFANAELPLTVHFANTSSEEVGIRGAKTAVQAVDPDIVFVIDVATFSTEFVRDHTNQRQIGQGPILTHFDRTLAANLEMIHYVKETAQSQNISLQLDMFNSGGTDGGEAHKVNEGKPTVVTILPVRYGHCAYSIVNIRDVQQMIDLYESLIKNFTEETYHRMVDFI
;
A
#
# COMPACT_ATOMS: atom_id res chain seq x y z
N MET A 1 19.69 -8.54 15.14
CA MET A 1 18.22 -8.55 15.05
C MET A 1 17.77 -9.99 15.24
N ALA A 2 17.00 -10.27 16.29
CA ALA A 2 16.31 -11.56 16.42
C ALA A 2 15.05 -11.51 15.54
N CYS A 3 14.69 -12.62 14.91
CA CYS A 3 13.44 -12.74 14.16
C CYS A 3 12.78 -14.08 14.48
N TYR A 4 11.47 -14.17 14.24
CA TYR A 4 10.76 -15.44 14.35
C TYR A 4 11.38 -16.48 13.41
N ALA A 5 11.46 -17.73 13.84
CA ALA A 5 11.98 -18.86 13.05
C ALA A 5 10.93 -19.48 12.12
N THR A 6 9.92 -18.69 11.74
CA THR A 6 8.78 -19.11 10.93
C THR A 6 9.19 -19.40 9.48
N GLU A 7 8.70 -20.51 8.94
CA GLU A 7 8.80 -20.85 7.51
C GLU A 7 7.61 -20.27 6.71
N PHE A 8 7.79 -20.12 5.40
CA PHE A 8 6.71 -19.73 4.50
C PHE A 8 5.92 -20.97 4.09
N GLU A 9 4.61 -20.92 4.24
CA GLU A 9 3.73 -22.08 4.07
C GLU A 9 2.55 -21.72 3.16
N GLU A 10 2.22 -22.62 2.24
CA GLU A 10 0.95 -22.61 1.51
C GLU A 10 -0.07 -23.43 2.29
N PHE A 11 -1.27 -22.88 2.49
CA PHE A 11 -2.35 -23.59 3.16
C PHE A 11 -3.10 -24.49 2.18
N ALA A 12 -3.74 -25.55 2.70
CA ALA A 12 -4.61 -26.41 1.89
C ALA A 12 -5.80 -25.65 1.27
N VAL A 13 -6.16 -24.50 1.85
CA VAL A 13 -7.15 -23.58 1.26
C VAL A 13 -6.47 -22.83 0.13
N LYS A 14 -7.03 -22.96 -1.08
CA LYS A 14 -6.51 -22.32 -2.29
C LYS A 14 -6.24 -20.83 -2.09
N ASP A 15 -5.12 -20.36 -2.64
CA ASP A 15 -4.71 -18.96 -2.69
C ASP A 15 -4.37 -18.36 -1.31
N ILE A 16 -4.24 -19.19 -0.26
CA ILE A 16 -3.91 -18.75 1.10
C ILE A 16 -2.48 -19.15 1.45
N TYR A 17 -1.71 -18.17 1.93
CA TYR A 17 -0.33 -18.36 2.36
C TYR A 17 -0.13 -17.78 3.76
N ALA A 18 0.83 -18.34 4.48
CA ALA A 18 1.21 -17.89 5.81
C ALA A 18 2.73 -17.73 5.93
N GLY A 19 3.17 -16.78 6.74
CA GLY A 19 4.58 -16.55 7.00
C GLY A 19 4.82 -15.37 7.93
N LYS A 20 6.08 -15.13 8.27
CA LYS A 20 6.49 -13.97 9.06
C LYS A 20 6.74 -12.74 8.19
N ALA A 21 6.61 -11.56 8.79
CA ALA A 21 7.00 -10.28 8.20
C ALA A 21 6.30 -9.99 6.87
N PHE A 22 5.04 -10.41 6.70
CA PHE A 22 4.22 -9.90 5.61
C PHE A 22 4.08 -8.38 5.69
N ASP A 23 4.04 -7.87 6.91
CA ASP A 23 4.43 -6.51 7.28
C ASP A 23 5.97 -6.35 7.23
N ASP A 24 6.58 -5.69 6.25
CA ASP A 24 5.99 -5.19 5.00
C ASP A 24 6.65 -5.83 3.75
N ARG A 25 6.97 -7.12 3.83
CA ARG A 25 7.55 -7.85 2.69
C ARG A 25 6.58 -8.05 1.55
N LEU A 26 5.27 -7.97 1.81
CA LEU A 26 4.29 -8.04 0.74
C LEU A 26 4.32 -6.78 -0.15
N ALA A 27 4.42 -5.56 0.41
CA ALA A 27 4.62 -4.37 -0.42
C ALA A 27 5.94 -4.40 -1.20
N CYS A 28 7.03 -4.86 -0.55
CA CYS A 28 8.32 -5.08 -1.22
C CYS A 28 8.17 -6.04 -2.41
N PHE A 29 7.37 -7.11 -2.25
CA PHE A 29 7.07 -8.06 -3.31
C PHE A 29 6.26 -7.41 -4.45
N VAL A 30 5.21 -6.65 -4.12
CA VAL A 30 4.43 -5.90 -5.11
C VAL A 30 5.33 -4.98 -5.94
N MET A 31 6.19 -4.19 -5.30
CA MET A 31 7.16 -3.33 -5.98
C MET A 31 8.12 -4.12 -6.88
N GLY A 32 8.62 -5.27 -6.40
CA GLY A 32 9.48 -6.16 -7.19
C GLY A 32 8.81 -6.71 -8.45
N GLU A 33 7.52 -7.07 -8.37
CA GLU A 33 6.75 -7.53 -9.53
C GLU A 33 6.47 -6.40 -10.52
N LEU A 34 6.16 -5.19 -10.04
CA LEU A 34 6.01 -4.00 -10.89
C LEU A 34 7.31 -3.67 -11.63
N MET A 35 8.45 -3.69 -10.94
CA MET A 35 9.77 -3.49 -11.57
C MET A 35 10.02 -4.49 -12.71
N LYS A 36 9.62 -5.76 -12.56
CA LYS A 36 9.71 -6.77 -13.63
C LYS A 36 8.80 -6.42 -14.80
N ARG A 37 7.55 -6.01 -14.55
CA ARG A 37 6.59 -5.61 -15.60
C ARG A 37 7.04 -4.38 -16.39
N PHE A 38 7.76 -3.47 -15.74
CA PHE A 38 8.20 -2.22 -16.35
C PHE A 38 9.63 -2.23 -16.89
N ALA A 39 10.37 -3.32 -16.74
CA ALA A 39 11.80 -3.38 -17.11
C ALA A 39 12.11 -2.93 -18.56
N ASN A 40 11.14 -3.08 -19.48
CA ASN A 40 11.25 -2.65 -20.87
C ASN A 40 10.07 -1.78 -21.33
N ALA A 41 9.33 -1.17 -20.40
CA ALA A 41 8.18 -0.33 -20.73
C ALA A 41 8.59 1.14 -20.82
N GLU A 42 8.06 1.85 -21.81
CA GLU A 42 8.05 3.32 -21.78
C GLU A 42 6.91 3.77 -20.86
N LEU A 43 7.25 4.56 -19.85
CA LEU A 43 6.29 5.08 -18.87
C LEU A 43 6.10 6.59 -19.07
N PRO A 44 4.90 7.12 -18.78
CA PRO A 44 4.62 8.55 -18.90
C PRO A 44 5.31 9.39 -17.82
N LEU A 45 5.95 8.74 -16.84
CA LEU A 45 6.55 9.37 -15.66
C LEU A 45 7.79 8.60 -15.19
N THR A 46 8.54 9.22 -14.30
CA THR A 46 9.65 8.57 -13.59
C THR A 46 9.13 7.90 -12.32
N VAL A 47 9.27 6.58 -12.21
CA VAL A 47 8.90 5.82 -11.00
C VAL A 47 10.13 5.59 -10.13
N HIS A 48 10.07 5.99 -8.87
CA HIS A 48 11.05 5.63 -7.87
C HIS A 48 10.45 4.59 -6.91
N PHE A 49 10.99 3.36 -6.94
CA PHE A 49 10.63 2.31 -5.97
C PHE A 49 11.50 2.45 -4.72
N ALA A 50 10.88 2.74 -3.58
CA ALA A 50 11.57 2.98 -2.32
C ALA A 50 11.18 1.96 -1.25
N ASN A 51 12.06 1.00 -0.96
CA ASN A 51 11.96 0.15 0.23
C ASN A 51 12.61 0.88 1.41
N THR A 52 11.80 1.51 2.25
CA THR A 52 12.28 2.37 3.33
C THR A 52 12.91 1.56 4.47
N SER A 53 13.76 2.20 5.26
CA SER A 53 14.33 1.59 6.46
C SER A 53 13.57 2.03 7.70
N SER A 54 13.44 1.14 8.68
CA SER A 54 13.10 1.53 10.05
C SER A 54 11.73 2.22 10.20
N GLU A 55 10.73 1.79 9.41
CA GLU A 55 9.32 2.20 9.58
C GLU A 55 8.82 1.78 10.97
N GLU A 56 9.01 0.51 11.32
CA GLU A 56 8.52 -0.13 12.56
C GLU A 56 9.00 0.53 13.87
N VAL A 57 9.98 1.42 13.80
CA VAL A 57 10.52 2.17 14.95
C VAL A 57 10.30 3.69 14.83
N GLY A 58 9.36 4.10 13.98
CA GLY A 58 8.86 5.46 13.86
C GLY A 58 9.02 6.09 12.48
N ILE A 59 8.70 5.35 11.41
CA ILE A 59 8.52 5.88 10.04
C ILE A 59 9.77 6.63 9.53
N ARG A 60 10.95 6.19 9.98
CA ARG A 60 12.17 7.02 9.88
C ARG A 60 12.69 7.10 8.45
N GLY A 61 12.63 5.98 7.74
CA GLY A 61 13.15 5.84 6.40
C GLY A 61 12.37 6.64 5.38
N ALA A 62 11.04 6.71 5.50
CA ALA A 62 10.19 7.49 4.60
C ALA A 62 10.67 8.93 4.48
N LYS A 63 10.90 9.61 5.61
CA LYS A 63 11.39 11.00 5.60
C LYS A 63 12.67 11.14 4.79
N THR A 64 13.66 10.29 5.06
CA THR A 64 14.96 10.36 4.39
C THR A 64 14.90 9.98 2.91
N ALA A 65 14.07 8.99 2.56
CA ALA A 65 13.91 8.52 1.19
C ALA A 65 13.21 9.58 0.33
N VAL A 66 12.09 10.13 0.82
CA VAL A 66 11.34 11.18 0.12
C VAL A 66 12.16 12.46 0.02
N GLN A 67 12.94 12.83 1.04
CA GLN A 67 13.83 14.00 0.95
C GLN A 67 14.96 13.80 -0.07
N ALA A 68 15.47 12.58 -0.23
CA ALA A 68 16.54 12.30 -1.17
C ALA A 68 16.07 12.21 -2.63
N VAL A 69 14.88 11.65 -2.85
CA VAL A 69 14.27 11.51 -4.19
C VAL A 69 13.57 12.79 -4.63
N ASP A 70 12.96 13.52 -3.68
CA ASP A 70 12.11 14.70 -3.89
C ASP A 70 11.00 14.48 -4.94
N PRO A 71 10.13 13.46 -4.77
CA PRO A 71 9.10 13.15 -5.75
C PRO A 71 7.97 14.19 -5.76
N ASP A 72 7.24 14.30 -6.87
CA ASP A 72 6.07 15.19 -6.98
C ASP A 72 4.87 14.66 -6.19
N ILE A 73 4.66 13.35 -6.16
CA ILE A 73 3.59 12.66 -5.43
C ILE A 73 4.12 11.35 -4.81
N VAL A 74 3.46 10.85 -3.77
CA VAL A 74 3.87 9.63 -3.08
C VAL A 74 2.71 8.64 -2.96
N PHE A 75 2.94 7.41 -3.40
CA PHE A 75 2.07 6.29 -3.11
C PHE A 75 2.75 5.38 -2.09
N VAL A 76 2.03 5.04 -1.02
CA VAL A 76 2.51 4.14 0.03
C VAL A 76 1.72 2.83 -0.06
N ILE A 77 2.47 1.73 -0.02
CA ILE A 77 1.92 0.38 0.10
C ILE A 77 2.37 -0.14 1.46
N ASP A 78 1.45 -0.65 2.25
CA ASP A 78 1.73 -1.20 3.58
C ASP A 78 0.71 -2.33 3.86
N VAL A 79 0.69 -2.92 5.05
CA VAL A 79 -0.24 -3.99 5.43
C VAL A 79 -1.05 -3.64 6.67
N ALA A 80 -2.21 -4.26 6.83
CA ALA A 80 -2.95 -4.15 8.08
C ALA A 80 -3.82 -5.37 8.33
N THR A 81 -4.10 -5.56 9.62
CA THR A 81 -5.00 -6.59 10.10
C THR A 81 -6.17 -6.00 10.88
N PHE A 82 -7.26 -6.75 10.99
CA PHE A 82 -8.38 -6.40 11.85
C PHE A 82 -8.22 -7.07 13.22
N SER A 83 -8.44 -6.32 14.29
CA SER A 83 -8.21 -6.82 15.66
C SER A 83 -9.07 -8.02 16.04
N THR A 84 -10.28 -8.13 15.49
CA THR A 84 -11.21 -9.25 15.74
C THR A 84 -11.35 -10.12 14.49
N GLU A 85 -10.38 -11.01 14.32
CA GLU A 85 -10.13 -11.74 13.06
C GLU A 85 -11.35 -12.42 12.44
N PHE A 86 -12.35 -12.89 13.20
CA PHE A 86 -13.50 -13.60 12.63
C PHE A 86 -14.75 -12.74 12.37
N VAL A 87 -14.69 -11.43 12.62
CA VAL A 87 -15.78 -10.51 12.27
C VAL A 87 -15.82 -10.32 10.77
N ARG A 88 -16.99 -10.52 10.15
CA ARG A 88 -17.20 -10.45 8.69
C ARG A 88 -18.32 -9.48 8.29
N ASP A 89 -18.82 -8.69 9.23
CA ASP A 89 -19.83 -7.68 8.96
C ASP A 89 -19.20 -6.37 8.47
N HIS A 90 -20.04 -5.35 8.27
CA HIS A 90 -19.67 -4.03 7.77
C HIS A 90 -18.63 -3.28 8.64
N THR A 91 -18.36 -3.73 9.86
CA THR A 91 -17.35 -3.10 10.73
C THR A 91 -15.93 -3.52 10.38
N ASN A 92 -15.75 -4.61 9.64
CA ASN A 92 -14.44 -5.09 9.21
C ASN A 92 -14.19 -4.79 7.72
N GLN A 93 -13.34 -3.79 7.46
CA GLN A 93 -12.89 -3.38 6.13
C GLN A 93 -11.47 -3.86 5.81
N ARG A 94 -10.98 -4.92 6.47
CA ARG A 94 -9.64 -5.49 6.30
C ARG A 94 -9.68 -7.00 6.08
N GLN A 95 -10.64 -7.45 5.28
CA GLN A 95 -10.87 -8.87 5.04
C GLN A 95 -9.99 -9.37 3.90
N ILE A 96 -9.21 -10.43 4.15
CA ILE A 96 -8.45 -11.10 3.09
C ILE A 96 -9.40 -11.70 2.05
N GLY A 97 -9.02 -11.63 0.78
CA GLY A 97 -9.76 -12.09 -0.39
C GLY A 97 -10.86 -11.13 -0.87
N GLN A 98 -10.98 -9.94 -0.27
CA GLN A 98 -11.94 -8.90 -0.66
C GLN A 98 -11.27 -7.72 -1.41
N GLY A 99 -10.00 -7.90 -1.80
CA GLY A 99 -9.23 -6.91 -2.56
C GLY A 99 -8.41 -5.95 -1.69
N PRO A 100 -7.55 -5.13 -2.32
CA PRO A 100 -6.75 -4.11 -1.64
C PRO A 100 -7.61 -3.13 -0.84
N ILE A 101 -7.00 -2.52 0.18
CA ILE A 101 -7.63 -1.49 1.00
C ILE A 101 -7.12 -0.11 0.53
N LEU A 102 -8.02 0.86 0.42
CA LEU A 102 -7.69 2.26 0.24
C LEU A 102 -7.94 3.02 1.55
N THR A 103 -6.86 3.49 2.16
CA THR A 103 -6.90 4.18 3.45
C THR A 103 -7.25 5.64 3.25
N HIS A 104 -8.37 6.08 3.82
CA HIS A 104 -8.78 7.49 3.77
C HIS A 104 -8.08 8.32 4.86
N PHE A 105 -7.76 7.66 5.98
CA PHE A 105 -7.16 8.30 7.14
C PHE A 105 -6.39 7.28 7.99
N ASP A 106 -5.22 7.66 8.47
CA ASP A 106 -4.56 7.09 9.64
C ASP A 106 -4.13 8.21 10.60
N ARG A 107 -3.56 7.90 11.78
CA ARG A 107 -3.23 8.94 12.77
C ARG A 107 -2.18 9.95 12.30
N THR A 108 -1.49 9.64 11.20
CA THR A 108 -0.36 10.39 10.68
C THR A 108 -0.65 11.04 9.33
N LEU A 109 -1.69 10.61 8.60
CA LEU A 109 -2.07 11.13 7.30
C LEU A 109 -3.59 11.13 7.08
N ALA A 110 -4.12 12.27 6.65
CA ALA A 110 -5.35 12.33 5.86
C ALA A 110 -4.96 12.39 4.38
N ALA A 111 -5.31 11.36 3.61
CA ALA A 111 -4.81 11.24 2.24
C ALA A 111 -5.39 12.33 1.32
N ASN A 112 -4.61 12.70 0.29
CA ASN A 112 -5.06 13.67 -0.72
C ASN A 112 -6.33 13.15 -1.42
N LEU A 113 -7.37 13.98 -1.47
CA LEU A 113 -8.70 13.57 -1.94
C LEU A 113 -8.70 13.19 -3.43
N GLU A 114 -7.98 13.92 -4.27
CA GLU A 114 -7.89 13.64 -5.69
C GLU A 114 -7.07 12.38 -5.98
N MET A 115 -6.08 12.07 -5.14
CA MET A 115 -5.42 10.76 -5.18
C MET A 115 -6.36 9.61 -4.78
N ILE A 116 -7.22 9.79 -3.77
CA ILE A 116 -8.27 8.81 -3.41
C ILE A 116 -9.20 8.58 -4.61
N HIS A 117 -9.66 9.64 -5.28
CA HIS A 117 -10.50 9.53 -6.47
C HIS A 117 -9.80 8.78 -7.59
N TYR A 118 -8.54 9.13 -7.88
CA TYR A 118 -7.77 8.47 -8.91
C TYR A 118 -7.59 6.97 -8.66
N VAL A 119 -7.34 6.55 -7.41
CA VAL A 119 -7.25 5.12 -7.05
C VAL A 119 -8.60 4.43 -7.23
N LYS A 120 -9.71 5.05 -6.81
CA LYS A 120 -11.06 4.47 -6.97
C LYS A 120 -11.44 4.31 -8.43
N GLU A 121 -11.22 5.33 -9.25
CA GLU A 121 -11.50 5.32 -10.69
C GLU A 121 -10.67 4.25 -11.40
N THR A 122 -9.38 4.17 -11.07
CA THR A 122 -8.48 3.16 -11.65
C THR A 122 -8.92 1.76 -11.28
N ALA A 123 -9.21 1.50 -9.99
CA ALA A 123 -9.71 0.20 -9.55
C ALA A 123 -11.04 -0.17 -10.22
N GLN A 124 -11.97 0.78 -10.34
CA GLN A 124 -13.23 0.58 -11.05
C GLN A 124 -13.01 0.21 -12.52
N SER A 125 -12.11 0.90 -13.23
CA SER A 125 -11.79 0.61 -14.64
C SER A 125 -11.23 -0.80 -14.84
N GLN A 126 -10.52 -1.33 -13.83
CA GLN A 126 -9.91 -2.66 -13.85
C GLN A 126 -10.81 -3.74 -13.22
N ASN A 127 -12.02 -3.40 -12.77
CA ASN A 127 -12.90 -4.29 -12.00
C ASN A 127 -12.23 -4.87 -10.73
N ILE A 128 -11.35 -4.09 -10.10
CA ILE A 128 -10.70 -4.43 -8.84
C ILE A 128 -11.57 -3.96 -7.69
N SER A 129 -11.90 -4.87 -6.77
CA SER A 129 -12.63 -4.52 -5.55
C SER A 129 -11.71 -3.80 -4.58
N LEU A 130 -12.18 -2.69 -4.02
CA LEU A 130 -11.48 -1.96 -2.97
C LEU A 130 -12.27 -1.99 -1.67
N GLN A 131 -11.58 -2.26 -0.57
CA GLN A 131 -12.07 -2.02 0.77
C GLN A 131 -11.69 -0.60 1.19
N LEU A 132 -12.60 0.15 1.81
CA LEU A 132 -12.31 1.52 2.23
C LEU A 132 -12.19 1.54 3.75
N ASP A 133 -11.04 1.97 4.27
CA ASP A 133 -10.77 1.89 5.70
C ASP A 133 -10.19 3.19 6.29
N MET A 134 -10.31 3.30 7.61
CA MET A 134 -9.73 4.35 8.43
C MET A 134 -9.08 3.74 9.67
N PHE A 135 -7.88 4.18 9.99
CA PHE A 135 -7.10 3.64 11.09
C PHE A 135 -7.27 4.53 12.33
N ASN A 136 -7.93 3.99 13.35
CA ASN A 136 -8.07 4.67 14.65
C ASN A 136 -6.75 4.68 15.45
N SER A 137 -5.81 3.79 15.10
CA SER A 137 -4.50 3.61 15.71
C SER A 137 -3.47 3.18 14.67
N GLY A 138 -2.20 3.47 14.92
CA GLY A 138 -1.13 3.26 13.96
C GLY A 138 -1.01 4.42 12.97
N GLY A 139 0.09 4.42 12.25
CA GLY A 139 0.41 5.29 11.13
C GLY A 139 1.18 4.47 10.11
N THR A 140 1.45 5.05 8.96
CA THR A 140 2.19 4.42 7.87
C THR A 140 3.31 5.33 7.43
N ASP A 141 4.14 4.87 6.49
CA ASP A 141 5.20 5.70 5.88
C ASP A 141 4.67 7.03 5.28
N GLY A 142 3.38 7.07 4.91
CA GLY A 142 2.69 8.29 4.44
C GLY A 142 2.71 9.41 5.48
N GLY A 143 2.79 9.04 6.75
CA GLY A 143 2.87 9.91 7.91
C GLY A 143 4.06 10.85 7.91
N GLU A 144 5.24 10.46 7.42
CA GLU A 144 6.37 11.39 7.25
C GLU A 144 6.51 11.87 5.81
N ALA A 145 6.18 11.03 4.83
CA ALA A 145 6.33 11.36 3.41
C ALA A 145 5.62 12.66 3.01
N HIS A 146 4.36 12.84 3.43
CA HIS A 146 3.56 13.98 2.98
C HIS A 146 4.02 15.34 3.52
N LYS A 147 4.86 15.38 4.56
CA LYS A 147 5.36 16.61 5.20
C LYS A 147 6.73 17.05 4.68
N VAL A 148 7.35 16.26 3.80
CA VAL A 148 8.69 16.56 3.30
C VAL A 148 8.64 17.77 2.37
N ASN A 149 9.61 18.68 2.53
CA ASN A 149 9.76 19.91 1.75
C ASN A 149 8.48 20.79 1.78
N GLU A 150 7.94 21.16 0.62
CA GLU A 150 6.70 21.91 0.44
C GLU A 150 5.43 21.09 0.72
N GLY A 151 5.59 19.81 1.05
CA GLY A 151 4.52 18.85 1.24
C GLY A 151 4.27 18.06 -0.04
N LYS A 152 4.11 16.75 0.08
CA LYS A 152 3.92 15.84 -1.06
C LYS A 152 2.51 15.24 -1.00
N PRO A 153 1.66 15.43 -2.04
CA PRO A 153 0.40 14.69 -2.14
C PRO A 153 0.66 13.20 -1.95
N THR A 154 -0.03 12.60 -0.98
CA THR A 154 0.22 11.23 -0.57
C THR A 154 -1.07 10.45 -0.41
N VAL A 155 -1.06 9.19 -0.83
CA VAL A 155 -2.12 8.21 -0.61
C VAL A 155 -1.54 6.91 -0.10
N VAL A 156 -2.32 6.18 0.69
CA VAL A 156 -1.92 4.90 1.28
C VAL A 156 -2.89 3.81 0.83
N THR A 157 -2.32 2.74 0.26
CA THR A 157 -3.03 1.51 -0.05
C THR A 157 -2.49 0.38 0.80
N ILE A 158 -3.36 -0.51 1.27
CA ILE A 158 -3.00 -1.52 2.24
C ILE A 158 -3.33 -2.92 1.72
N LEU A 159 -2.46 -3.89 1.95
CA LEU A 159 -2.76 -5.30 1.77
C LEU A 159 -3.41 -5.86 3.04
N PRO A 160 -4.62 -6.43 2.97
CA PRO A 160 -5.22 -7.08 4.12
C PRO A 160 -4.43 -8.35 4.48
N VAL A 161 -4.12 -8.50 5.76
CA VAL A 161 -3.57 -9.74 6.33
C VAL A 161 -4.32 -10.13 7.60
N ARG A 162 -4.34 -11.42 7.92
CA ARG A 162 -4.74 -11.90 9.24
C ARG A 162 -3.54 -12.00 10.14
N TYR A 163 -3.68 -11.46 11.35
CA TYR A 163 -2.59 -11.34 12.30
C TYR A 163 -1.42 -10.48 11.78
N GLY A 164 -0.70 -9.85 12.69
CA GLY A 164 0.42 -8.98 12.39
C GLY A 164 1.32 -8.86 13.61
N HIS A 165 2.57 -8.46 13.38
CA HIS A 165 3.57 -8.25 14.43
C HIS A 165 3.75 -9.49 15.34
N CYS A 166 3.66 -10.67 14.74
CA CYS A 166 3.78 -11.96 15.42
C CYS A 166 4.47 -12.98 14.51
N ALA A 167 4.50 -14.25 14.94
CA ALA A 167 5.20 -15.30 14.22
C ALA A 167 4.62 -15.58 12.82
N TYR A 168 3.30 -15.47 12.65
CA TYR A 168 2.61 -15.75 11.40
C TYR A 168 1.56 -14.68 11.09
N SER A 169 1.60 -14.15 9.88
CA SER A 169 0.50 -13.48 9.21
C SER A 169 -0.04 -14.40 8.11
N ILE A 170 -1.31 -14.24 7.74
CA ILE A 170 -1.97 -14.99 6.67
C ILE A 170 -2.49 -14.02 5.61
N VAL A 171 -2.28 -14.32 4.34
CA VAL A 171 -2.69 -13.48 3.21
C VAL A 171 -3.47 -14.31 2.18
N ASN A 172 -4.39 -13.68 1.44
CA ASN A 172 -4.89 -14.22 0.19
C ASN A 172 -4.07 -13.64 -0.97
N ILE A 173 -3.39 -14.49 -1.73
CA ILE A 173 -2.49 -14.03 -2.81
C ILE A 173 -3.24 -13.24 -3.90
N ARG A 174 -4.56 -13.42 -4.03
CA ARG A 174 -5.36 -12.65 -4.99
C ARG A 174 -5.43 -11.16 -4.64
N ASP A 175 -5.36 -10.79 -3.35
CA ASP A 175 -5.31 -9.37 -2.97
C ASP A 175 -3.97 -8.76 -3.38
N VAL A 176 -2.88 -9.52 -3.23
CA VAL A 176 -1.53 -9.13 -3.68
C VAL A 176 -1.50 -8.95 -5.19
N GLN A 177 -2.09 -9.90 -5.93
CA GLN A 177 -2.17 -9.82 -7.39
C GLN A 177 -2.98 -8.59 -7.84
N GLN A 178 -4.14 -8.35 -7.21
CA GLN A 178 -4.95 -7.16 -7.49
C GLN A 178 -4.21 -5.86 -7.15
N MET A 179 -3.40 -5.82 -6.10
CA MET A 179 -2.56 -4.66 -5.79
C MET A 179 -1.53 -4.40 -6.89
N ILE A 180 -0.87 -5.44 -7.41
CA ILE A 180 0.07 -5.32 -8.53
C ILE A 180 -0.65 -4.78 -9.77
N ASP A 181 -1.82 -5.33 -10.11
CA ASP A 181 -2.58 -4.92 -11.30
C ASP A 181 -3.11 -3.47 -11.16
N LEU A 182 -3.54 -3.09 -9.95
CA LEU A 182 -3.95 -1.72 -9.62
C LEU A 182 -2.80 -0.74 -9.86
N TYR A 183 -1.64 -0.99 -9.25
CA TYR A 183 -0.48 -0.11 -9.39
C TYR A 183 0.08 -0.09 -10.82
N GLU A 184 0.02 -1.20 -11.53
CA GLU A 184 0.38 -1.22 -12.94
C GLU A 184 -0.47 -0.24 -13.74
N SER A 185 -1.79 -0.27 -13.52
CA SER A 185 -2.73 0.62 -14.19
C SER A 185 -2.57 2.08 -13.76
N LEU A 186 -2.39 2.34 -12.46
CA LEU A 186 -2.13 3.68 -11.93
C LEU A 186 -0.90 4.32 -12.59
N ILE A 187 0.19 3.57 -12.73
CA ILE A 187 1.44 4.08 -13.28
C ILE A 187 1.33 4.29 -14.80
N LYS A 188 0.74 3.32 -15.53
CA LYS A 188 0.64 3.41 -17.00
C LYS A 188 -0.31 4.49 -17.49
N ASN A 189 -1.37 4.76 -16.74
CA ASN A 189 -2.44 5.70 -17.13
C ASN A 189 -2.31 7.06 -16.44
N PHE A 190 -1.19 7.33 -15.78
CA PHE A 190 -0.96 8.61 -15.14
C PHE A 190 -0.67 9.69 -16.19
N THR A 191 -1.26 10.88 -15.99
CA THR A 191 -1.15 12.00 -16.93
C THR A 191 -0.85 13.31 -16.21
N GLU A 192 -0.34 14.30 -16.94
CA GLU A 192 -0.18 15.67 -16.44
C GLU A 192 -1.49 16.26 -15.91
N GLU A 193 -2.61 16.01 -16.58
CA GLU A 193 -3.92 16.44 -16.10
C GLU A 193 -4.25 15.81 -14.73
N THR A 194 -3.96 14.52 -14.57
CA THR A 194 -4.15 13.81 -13.30
C THR A 194 -3.28 14.43 -12.20
N TYR A 195 -2.01 14.73 -12.50
CA TYR A 195 -1.12 15.42 -11.57
C TYR A 195 -1.67 16.79 -11.16
N HIS A 196 -2.08 17.62 -12.12
CA HIS A 196 -2.61 18.95 -11.85
C HIS A 196 -3.84 18.90 -10.94
N ARG A 197 -4.76 17.95 -11.11
CA ARG A 197 -5.88 17.78 -10.17
C ARG A 197 -5.41 17.52 -8.72
N MET A 198 -4.30 16.82 -8.53
CA MET A 198 -3.77 16.48 -7.19
C MET A 198 -3.12 17.66 -6.47
N VAL A 199 -2.65 18.68 -7.21
CA VAL A 199 -1.87 19.81 -6.69
C VAL A 199 -2.55 21.17 -6.87
N ASP A 200 -3.62 21.25 -7.66
CA ASP A 200 -4.39 22.48 -7.85
C ASP A 200 -5.44 22.61 -6.74
N PHE A 201 -5.17 23.53 -5.81
CA PHE A 201 -6.00 23.76 -4.63
C PHE A 201 -6.81 25.07 -4.72
N ILE A 202 -6.81 25.76 -5.87
CA ILE A 202 -7.39 27.10 -6.05
C ILE A 202 -8.54 27.08 -7.06
#